data_AF-A0A6N3UUY2-F1
#
_entry.id   AF-A0A6N3UUY2-F1
#
_cell.length_a   1.000
_cell.length_b   1.000
_cell.length_c   1.000
_cell.angle_alpha   90.00
_cell.angle_beta   90.00
_cell.angle_gamma   90.00
#
_symmetry.space_group_name_H-M   'P 1'
#
loop_
_entity.id
_entity.type
_entity.pdbx_description
1 polymer ?
#
loop_
_entity_poly.entity_id
_entity_poly.type
_entity_poly.pdbx_seq_one_letter_code
_entity_poly.pdbx_strand_id
1 'polypeptide(L)'
;MSKFQKTIIALCVIIIVILGAATVVLFTGTSEAIKINGTFADISLLNSDNPDFDKLPHKEISIDATLTGNIFGVTGASGKIAVGDMEYALDSASSRGSVINIHSLNNEGSFDVNVKLEKGTGSAIITVLQSQNSSDSSMWAGPATDSESLKNVLEEQNIINYSNTETVKEISCTGDFVDINNDYSVDMYEQLPHKTVSVNAKILRNIYGREYADGTLTLDGKEYRIQGFNRDNSFGKNRIFISVITSDGKNAAPGITICYTEGSDYITVNSRLQNNTCYLIGAVKDKNEFETALRELGYIE
;
A
#
# COMPACT_ATOMS: atom_id res chain seq x y z
N MET A 1 61.66 -37.77 12.00
CA MET A 1 61.01 -36.45 12.15
C MET A 1 61.85 -35.59 13.10
N SER A 2 62.39 -34.48 12.62
CA SER A 2 63.34 -33.64 13.39
C SER A 2 62.62 -32.92 14.55
N LYS A 3 63.35 -32.53 15.61
CA LYS A 3 62.79 -31.74 16.72
C LYS A 3 62.07 -30.49 16.20
N PHE A 4 62.63 -29.85 15.19
CA PHE A 4 62.06 -28.68 14.53
C PHE A 4 60.70 -28.95 13.88
N GLN A 5 60.56 -30.08 13.15
CA GLN A 5 59.28 -30.49 12.55
C GLN A 5 58.21 -30.79 13.61
N LYS A 6 58.59 -31.37 14.76
CA LYS A 6 57.66 -31.64 15.86
C LYS A 6 57.15 -30.36 16.50
N THR A 7 58.03 -29.38 16.70
CA THR A 7 57.65 -28.06 17.24
C THR A 7 56.70 -27.32 16.30
N ILE A 8 56.97 -27.33 14.99
CA ILE A 8 56.08 -26.69 14.01
C ILE A 8 54.69 -27.34 14.00
N ILE A 9 54.62 -28.69 13.96
CA ILE A 9 53.33 -29.38 13.94
C ILE A 9 52.55 -29.11 15.23
N ALA A 10 53.19 -29.10 16.40
CA ALA A 10 52.52 -28.76 17.66
C ALA A 10 51.96 -27.33 17.65
N LEU A 11 52.72 -26.36 17.13
CA LEU A 11 52.28 -24.97 16.97
C LEU A 11 51.09 -24.85 16.01
N CYS A 12 51.13 -25.54 14.87
CA CYS A 12 50.02 -25.55 13.91
C CYS A 12 48.75 -26.13 14.53
N VAL A 13 48.85 -27.22 15.30
CA VAL A 13 47.68 -27.83 15.97
C VAL A 13 47.09 -26.88 17.01
N ILE A 14 47.92 -26.19 17.79
CA ILE A 14 47.44 -25.19 18.77
C ILE A 14 46.70 -24.04 18.08
N ILE A 15 47.25 -23.53 16.98
CA ILE A 15 46.61 -22.45 16.21
C ILE A 15 45.26 -22.91 15.63
N ILE A 16 45.19 -24.11 15.07
CA ILE A 16 43.93 -24.67 14.52
C ILE A 16 42.88 -24.82 15.63
N VAL A 17 43.27 -25.31 16.80
CA VAL A 17 42.34 -25.46 17.95
C VAL A 17 41.83 -24.11 18.42
N ILE A 18 42.69 -23.09 18.51
CA ILE A 18 42.29 -21.73 18.91
C ILE A 18 41.36 -21.10 17.86
N LEU A 19 41.69 -21.23 16.57
CA LEU A 19 40.84 -20.73 15.48
C LEU A 19 39.49 -21.46 15.45
N GLY A 20 39.48 -22.77 15.69
CA GLY A 20 38.27 -23.59 15.80
C GLY A 20 37.38 -23.18 16.98
N ALA A 21 37.96 -22.95 18.15
CA ALA A 21 37.23 -22.47 19.32
C ALA A 21 36.70 -21.03 19.11
N ALA A 22 37.52 -20.14 18.53
CA ALA A 22 37.11 -18.78 18.21
C ALA A 22 35.98 -18.75 17.18
N THR A 23 36.03 -19.58 16.13
CA THR A 23 34.93 -19.72 15.19
C THR A 23 33.68 -20.24 15.88
N VAL A 24 33.76 -21.29 16.70
CA VAL A 24 32.61 -21.79 17.47
C VAL A 24 31.98 -20.68 18.34
N VAL A 25 32.77 -19.89 19.06
CA VAL A 25 32.26 -18.77 19.89
C VAL A 25 31.65 -17.64 19.05
N LEU A 26 32.19 -17.37 17.85
CA LEU A 26 31.62 -16.40 16.91
C LEU A 26 30.30 -16.91 16.29
N PHE A 27 30.10 -18.22 16.23
CA PHE A 27 28.87 -18.86 15.73
C PHE A 27 27.90 -19.31 16.82
N THR A 28 28.27 -19.28 18.11
CA THR A 28 27.33 -19.56 19.20
C THR A 28 26.29 -18.45 19.26
N GLY A 29 25.02 -18.84 19.15
CA GLY A 29 23.92 -17.89 19.03
C GLY A 29 23.74 -17.05 20.29
N THR A 30 23.55 -15.74 20.13
CA THR A 30 23.08 -14.83 21.18
C THR A 30 21.55 -14.83 21.19
N SER A 31 20.97 -14.62 22.38
CA SER A 31 19.52 -14.40 22.51
C SER A 31 19.25 -13.04 23.14
N GLU A 32 18.26 -12.34 22.59
CA GLU A 32 17.83 -11.02 23.05
C GLU A 32 16.30 -11.03 23.20
N ALA A 33 15.82 -10.65 24.38
CA ALA A 33 14.39 -10.53 24.65
C ALA A 33 13.90 -9.14 24.20
N ILE A 34 12.81 -9.12 23.45
CA ILE A 34 12.12 -7.92 23.01
C ILE A 34 10.74 -7.91 23.63
N LYS A 35 10.45 -6.84 24.36
CA LYS A 35 9.14 -6.57 24.93
C LYS A 35 8.69 -5.18 24.54
N ILE A 36 7.64 -5.11 23.73
CA ILE A 36 7.00 -3.86 23.31
C ILE A 36 5.53 -3.99 23.63
N ASN A 37 4.95 -2.99 24.26
CA ASN A 37 3.53 -2.98 24.58
C ASN A 37 3.02 -1.54 24.60
N GLY A 38 1.86 -1.32 24.00
CA GLY A 38 1.12 -0.06 24.13
C GLY A 38 0.22 0.20 22.94
N THR A 39 -0.20 1.44 22.83
CA THR A 39 -1.10 1.92 21.79
C THR A 39 -0.32 2.25 20.52
N PHE A 40 -0.78 1.71 19.39
CA PHE A 40 -0.24 2.01 18.07
C PHE A 40 -1.30 2.76 17.26
N ALA A 41 -0.86 3.73 16.46
CA ALA A 41 -1.72 4.47 15.55
C ALA A 41 -1.67 3.87 14.13
N ASP A 42 -2.81 3.80 13.46
CA ASP A 42 -2.90 3.40 12.05
C ASP A 42 -2.31 4.50 11.17
N ILE A 43 -1.21 4.17 10.51
CA ILE A 43 -0.48 5.06 9.60
C ILE A 43 -0.63 4.65 8.13
N SER A 44 -1.54 3.71 7.83
CA SER A 44 -1.77 3.19 6.47
C SER A 44 -2.03 4.27 5.41
N LEU A 45 -2.70 5.35 5.82
CA LEU A 45 -3.17 6.43 4.94
C LEU A 45 -2.67 7.81 5.39
N LEU A 46 -1.57 7.86 6.14
CA LEU A 46 -1.12 9.10 6.75
C LEU A 46 -0.50 10.03 5.70
N ASN A 47 -1.14 11.16 5.40
CA ASN A 47 -0.70 12.13 4.39
C ASN A 47 -0.32 13.49 5.01
N SER A 48 0.38 13.49 6.14
CA SER A 48 0.73 14.73 6.86
C SER A 48 2.12 14.67 7.47
N ASP A 49 2.92 15.72 7.30
CA ASP A 49 4.20 15.93 7.99
C ASP A 49 4.03 16.10 9.51
N ASN A 50 2.79 16.36 9.95
CA ASN A 50 2.42 16.48 11.35
C ASN A 50 1.23 15.56 11.64
N PRO A 51 1.47 14.28 11.95
CA PRO A 51 0.41 13.33 12.27
C PRO A 51 -0.32 13.78 13.54
N ASP A 52 -1.66 13.77 13.49
CA ASP A 52 -2.50 14.04 14.66
C ASP A 52 -2.94 12.70 15.25
N PHE A 53 -2.24 12.25 16.31
CA PHE A 53 -2.43 10.93 16.92
C PHE A 53 -3.91 10.69 17.26
N ASP A 54 -4.58 11.65 17.88
CA ASP A 54 -5.97 11.53 18.35
C ASP A 54 -7.00 11.34 17.22
N LYS A 55 -6.62 11.64 15.97
CA LYS A 55 -7.47 11.48 14.79
C LYS A 55 -7.24 10.17 14.04
N LEU A 56 -6.21 9.42 14.42
CA LEU A 56 -5.90 8.14 13.78
C LEU A 56 -6.63 7.01 14.50
N PRO A 57 -7.06 5.96 13.78
CA PRO A 57 -7.45 4.73 14.42
C PRO A 57 -6.32 4.20 15.31
N HIS A 58 -6.67 3.65 16.47
CA HIS A 58 -5.71 3.10 17.41
C HIS A 58 -5.93 1.60 17.62
N LYS A 59 -4.84 0.90 17.93
CA LYS A 59 -4.90 -0.49 18.35
C LYS A 59 -3.85 -0.78 19.41
N GLU A 60 -4.24 -1.52 20.44
CA GLU A 60 -3.29 -2.08 21.40
C GLU A 60 -2.52 -3.21 20.75
N ILE A 61 -1.19 -3.13 20.79
CA ILE A 61 -0.32 -4.14 20.26
C ILE A 61 0.76 -4.48 21.29
N SER A 62 0.99 -5.77 21.47
CA SER A 62 2.08 -6.28 22.31
C SER A 62 2.94 -7.28 21.57
N ILE A 63 4.24 -7.23 21.82
CA ILE A 63 5.26 -8.11 21.28
C ILE A 63 6.03 -8.65 22.48
N ASP A 64 6.02 -9.97 22.65
CA ASP A 64 6.88 -10.67 23.61
C ASP A 64 7.66 -11.73 22.82
N ALA A 65 8.88 -11.36 22.43
CA ALA A 65 9.70 -12.13 21.51
C ALA A 65 11.08 -12.39 22.11
N THR A 66 11.64 -13.57 21.83
CA THR A 66 13.06 -13.87 22.02
C THR A 66 13.68 -14.04 20.64
N LEU A 67 14.54 -13.09 20.27
CA LEU A 67 15.32 -13.16 19.05
C LEU A 67 16.56 -14.02 19.30
N THR A 68 16.86 -14.89 18.34
CA THR A 68 18.11 -15.65 18.31
C THR A 68 18.92 -15.18 17.13
N GLY A 69 20.20 -14.89 17.34
CA GLY A 69 21.09 -14.41 16.29
C GLY A 69 22.52 -14.86 16.49
N ASN A 70 23.40 -14.43 15.60
CA ASN A 70 24.85 -14.57 15.71
C ASN A 70 25.52 -13.25 15.30
N ILE A 71 26.83 -13.24 15.11
CA ILE A 71 27.56 -12.01 14.72
C ILE A 71 27.11 -11.40 13.38
N PHE A 72 26.41 -12.17 12.53
CA PHE A 72 25.89 -11.70 11.25
C PHE A 72 24.49 -11.09 11.36
N GLY A 73 23.79 -11.33 12.48
CA GLY A 73 22.45 -10.78 12.72
C GLY A 73 21.48 -11.77 13.33
N VAL A 74 20.19 -11.41 13.31
CA VAL A 74 19.06 -12.22 13.76
C VAL A 74 18.82 -13.34 12.75
N THR A 75 18.76 -14.57 13.25
CA THR A 75 18.55 -15.80 12.47
C THR A 75 17.26 -16.53 12.83
N GLY A 76 16.56 -16.09 13.88
CA GLY A 76 15.27 -16.65 14.27
C GLY A 76 14.60 -15.85 15.38
N ALA A 77 13.33 -16.14 15.61
CA ALA A 77 12.56 -15.61 16.72
C ALA A 77 11.63 -16.69 17.27
N SER A 78 11.31 -16.58 18.55
CA SER A 78 10.26 -17.35 19.22
C SER A 78 9.49 -16.41 20.14
N GLY A 79 8.24 -16.74 20.46
CA GLY A 79 7.38 -15.86 21.25
C GLY A 79 6.12 -15.51 20.49
N LYS A 80 5.53 -14.36 20.79
CA LYS A 80 4.20 -13.99 20.31
C LYS A 80 4.05 -12.51 20.02
N ILE A 81 3.11 -12.19 19.14
CA ILE A 81 2.61 -10.84 18.90
C ILE A 81 1.10 -10.88 19.13
N ALA A 82 0.55 -9.93 19.88
CA ALA A 82 -0.89 -9.75 19.99
C ALA A 82 -1.29 -8.39 19.38
N VAL A 83 -2.26 -8.40 18.46
CA VAL A 83 -2.78 -7.22 17.75
C VAL A 83 -4.27 -7.12 18.05
N GLY A 84 -4.66 -6.24 18.97
CA GLY A 84 -6.00 -6.24 19.55
C GLY A 84 -6.28 -7.58 20.26
N ASP A 85 -7.42 -8.21 19.95
CA ASP A 85 -7.83 -9.48 20.56
C ASP A 85 -7.18 -10.72 19.92
N MET A 86 -6.37 -10.55 18.88
CA MET A 86 -5.75 -11.66 18.15
C MET A 86 -4.30 -11.86 18.59
N GLU A 87 -3.90 -13.11 18.78
CA GLU A 87 -2.53 -13.51 19.15
C GLU A 87 -1.91 -14.40 18.06
N TYR A 88 -0.63 -14.18 17.81
CA TYR A 88 0.13 -14.77 16.72
C TYR A 88 1.45 -15.33 17.25
N ALA A 89 1.81 -16.55 16.87
CA ALA A 89 3.09 -17.17 17.25
C ALA A 89 4.19 -16.81 16.25
N LEU A 90 5.39 -16.51 16.73
CA LEU A 90 6.49 -16.14 15.84
C LEU A 90 7.07 -17.34 15.11
N ASP A 91 7.18 -17.25 13.78
CA ASP A 91 7.69 -18.34 12.94
C ASP A 91 9.13 -18.11 12.50
N SER A 92 9.49 -16.85 12.22
CA SER A 92 10.84 -16.51 11.79
C SER A 92 11.19 -15.06 12.08
N ALA A 93 12.49 -14.76 12.09
CA ALA A 93 12.98 -13.40 12.07
C ALA A 93 14.28 -13.31 11.28
N SER A 94 14.53 -12.13 10.74
CA SER A 94 15.75 -11.77 10.04
C SER A 94 16.17 -10.36 10.42
N SER A 95 17.43 -10.00 10.19
CA SER A 95 17.89 -8.62 10.32
C SER A 95 18.69 -8.18 9.11
N ARG A 96 18.57 -6.90 8.76
CA ARG A 96 19.41 -6.25 7.75
C ARG A 96 19.88 -4.91 8.30
N GLY A 97 21.15 -4.82 8.69
CA GLY A 97 21.67 -3.65 9.39
C GLY A 97 21.11 -3.54 10.82
N SER A 98 20.64 -2.36 11.20
CA SER A 98 19.98 -2.09 12.49
C SER A 98 18.51 -2.49 12.53
N VAL A 99 17.95 -2.90 11.39
CA VAL A 99 16.53 -3.26 11.24
C VAL A 99 16.33 -4.75 11.46
N ILE A 100 15.35 -5.08 12.30
CA ILE A 100 14.89 -6.45 12.56
C ILE A 100 13.50 -6.62 11.96
N ASN A 101 13.30 -7.70 11.21
CA ASN A 101 12.00 -8.14 10.69
C ASN A 101 11.58 -9.43 11.38
N ILE A 102 10.39 -9.42 11.99
CA ILE A 102 9.78 -10.60 12.60
C ILE A 102 8.55 -10.98 11.79
N HIS A 103 8.42 -12.27 11.45
CA HIS A 103 7.30 -12.82 10.69
C HIS A 103 6.49 -13.80 11.53
N SER A 104 5.17 -13.70 11.39
CA SER A 104 4.22 -14.67 11.94
C SER A 104 3.12 -14.94 10.93
N LEU A 105 2.85 -16.22 10.71
CA LEU A 105 1.73 -16.79 9.98
C LEU A 105 0.72 -17.32 11.00
N ASN A 106 -0.57 -17.03 10.78
CA ASN A 106 -1.59 -17.77 11.51
C ASN A 106 -1.66 -19.23 11.01
N ASN A 107 -2.26 -20.12 11.80
CA ASN A 107 -2.39 -21.56 11.46
C ASN A 107 -3.16 -21.82 10.15
N GLU A 108 -3.83 -20.80 9.59
CA GLU A 108 -4.57 -20.87 8.33
C GLU A 108 -3.82 -20.22 7.14
N GLY A 109 -2.59 -19.71 7.35
CA GLY A 109 -1.78 -19.04 6.32
C GLY A 109 -2.39 -17.75 5.77
N SER A 110 -3.34 -17.15 6.48
CA SER A 110 -4.18 -16.04 6.03
C SER A 110 -3.65 -14.66 6.43
N PHE A 111 -2.65 -14.55 7.31
CA PHE A 111 -2.12 -13.28 7.80
C PHE A 111 -0.60 -13.35 7.98
N ASP A 112 0.12 -12.37 7.43
CA ASP A 112 1.54 -12.12 7.71
C ASP A 112 1.66 -10.86 8.59
N VAL A 113 2.23 -10.99 9.78
CA VAL A 113 2.62 -9.82 10.59
C VAL A 113 4.12 -9.58 10.39
N ASN A 114 4.48 -8.38 9.95
CA ASN A 114 5.86 -7.91 9.84
C ASN A 114 6.10 -6.84 10.90
N VAL A 115 7.08 -7.07 11.78
CA VAL A 115 7.52 -6.06 12.73
C VAL A 115 8.88 -5.53 12.30
N LYS A 116 8.97 -4.24 12.03
CA LYS A 116 10.22 -3.50 11.86
C LYS A 116 10.61 -2.87 13.19
N LEU A 117 11.84 -3.13 13.63
CA LEU A 117 12.42 -2.53 14.83
C LEU A 117 13.76 -1.89 14.49
N GLU A 118 13.97 -0.65 14.90
CA GLU A 118 15.29 -0.03 14.97
C GLU A 118 15.94 -0.40 16.31
N LYS A 119 17.17 -0.92 16.26
CA LYS A 119 17.83 -1.44 17.46
C LYS A 119 18.03 -0.34 18.51
N GLY A 120 17.44 -0.54 19.69
CA GLY A 120 17.63 0.32 20.87
C GLY A 120 16.62 1.46 21.04
N THR A 121 15.60 1.56 20.18
CA THR A 121 14.64 2.67 20.22
C THR A 121 13.35 2.35 20.97
N GLY A 122 13.06 1.07 21.28
CA GLY A 122 11.81 0.66 21.94
C GLY A 122 10.54 0.87 21.10
N SER A 123 10.69 1.46 19.91
CA SER A 123 9.64 1.74 18.94
C SER A 123 9.58 0.67 17.85
N ALA A 124 8.41 0.53 17.23
CA ALA A 124 8.14 -0.47 16.23
C ALA A 124 7.18 0.03 15.15
N ILE A 125 7.36 -0.50 13.94
CA ILE A 125 6.37 -0.42 12.87
C ILE A 125 5.85 -1.81 12.62
N ILE A 126 4.53 -1.96 12.68
CA ILE A 126 3.85 -3.25 12.58
C ILE A 126 2.96 -3.20 11.34
N THR A 127 3.33 -4.00 10.35
CA THR A 127 2.51 -4.20 9.17
C THR A 127 1.77 -5.52 9.30
N VAL A 128 0.45 -5.47 9.25
CA VAL A 128 -0.40 -6.66 9.15
C VAL A 128 -0.85 -6.79 7.70
N LEU A 129 -0.37 -7.82 7.02
CA LEU A 129 -0.77 -8.19 5.67
C LEU A 129 -1.77 -9.33 5.74
N GLN A 130 -3.01 -9.07 5.36
CA GLN A 130 -4.07 -10.07 5.37
C GLN A 130 -4.09 -10.80 4.02
N SER A 131 -3.34 -11.90 3.87
CA SER A 131 -3.30 -12.77 2.66
C SER A 131 -2.89 -12.05 1.36
N GLN A 132 -2.33 -12.80 0.41
CA GLN A 132 -1.81 -12.26 -0.87
C GLN A 132 -2.88 -11.60 -1.77
N ASN A 133 -4.16 -11.66 -1.39
CA ASN A 133 -5.29 -11.18 -2.20
C ASN A 133 -6.18 -10.12 -1.54
N SER A 134 -5.89 -9.61 -0.34
CA SER A 134 -6.69 -8.51 0.22
C SER A 134 -6.14 -7.13 -0.15
N SER A 135 -7.03 -6.16 -0.24
CA SER A 135 -6.74 -4.72 -0.29
C SER A 135 -6.39 -4.14 1.09
N ASP A 136 -6.51 -4.93 2.14
CA ASP A 136 -6.66 -4.45 3.52
C ASP A 136 -5.36 -4.67 4.31
N SER A 137 -4.23 -4.22 3.74
CA SER A 137 -2.98 -4.12 4.50
C SER A 137 -3.08 -2.94 5.48
N SER A 138 -2.83 -3.19 6.77
CA SER A 138 -2.78 -2.11 7.77
C SER A 138 -1.36 -1.95 8.31
N MET A 139 -0.94 -0.69 8.48
CA MET A 139 0.35 -0.32 9.03
C MET A 139 0.15 0.47 10.31
N TRP A 140 0.81 0.05 11.38
CA TRP A 140 0.64 0.61 12.72
C TRP A 140 1.99 1.07 13.25
N ALA A 141 2.05 2.28 13.81
CA ALA A 141 3.27 2.83 14.41
C ALA A 141 3.05 3.09 15.90
N GLY A 142 4.03 2.69 16.72
CA GLY A 142 3.97 2.88 18.16
C GLY A 142 5.10 2.17 18.91
N PRO A 143 5.00 2.07 20.24
CA PRO A 143 3.93 2.65 21.06
C PRO A 143 4.01 4.19 21.09
N ALA A 144 2.85 4.85 21.03
CA ALA A 144 2.72 6.30 21.14
C ALA A 144 1.51 6.67 22.01
N THR A 145 1.56 7.81 22.68
CA THR A 145 0.48 8.30 23.57
C THR A 145 -0.10 9.64 23.13
N ASP A 146 0.55 10.30 22.17
CA ASP A 146 0.19 11.62 21.63
C ASP A 146 0.91 11.85 20.29
N SER A 147 0.62 12.98 19.63
CA SER A 147 1.20 13.34 18.33
C SER A 147 2.71 13.52 18.35
N GLU A 148 3.28 14.00 19.46
CA GLU A 148 4.73 14.22 19.62
C GLU A 148 5.47 12.87 19.72
N SER A 149 4.98 11.96 20.56
CA SER A 149 5.52 10.60 20.70
C SER A 149 5.35 9.78 19.43
N LEU A 150 4.23 9.94 18.71
CA LEU A 150 4.04 9.33 17.40
C LEU A 150 5.09 9.85 16.40
N LYS A 151 5.32 11.16 16.36
CA LYS A 151 6.35 11.75 15.49
C LYS A 151 7.74 11.20 15.82
N ASN A 152 8.09 11.10 17.10
CA ASN A 152 9.37 10.54 17.54
C ASN A 152 9.54 9.07 17.10
N VAL A 153 8.51 8.25 17.29
CA VAL A 153 8.50 6.85 16.81
C VAL A 153 8.81 6.77 15.32
N LEU A 154 8.20 7.66 14.53
CA LEU A 154 8.35 7.62 13.09
C LEU A 154 9.73 8.12 12.64
N GLU A 155 10.29 9.14 13.32
CA GLU A 155 11.68 9.59 13.13
C GLU A 155 12.70 8.51 13.51
N GLU A 156 12.53 7.86 14.66
CA GLU A 156 13.38 6.75 15.13
C GLU A 156 13.39 5.57 14.15
N GLN A 157 12.23 5.27 13.57
CA GLN A 157 12.07 4.20 12.57
C GLN A 157 12.50 4.65 11.17
N ASN A 158 13.07 5.85 11.05
CA ASN A 158 13.55 6.47 9.82
C ASN A 158 12.47 6.52 8.73
N ILE A 159 11.23 6.84 9.13
CA ILE A 159 10.10 7.08 8.23
C ILE A 159 10.06 8.59 7.96
N ILE A 160 10.82 9.02 6.95
CA ILE A 160 11.06 10.46 6.68
C ILE A 160 9.94 11.11 5.85
N ASN A 161 9.07 10.34 5.19
CA ASN A 161 7.90 10.86 4.45
C ASN A 161 6.76 9.84 4.50
N TYR A 162 5.60 10.23 5.01
CA TYR A 162 4.45 9.36 5.19
C TYR A 162 3.66 9.05 3.93
N SER A 163 4.04 9.60 2.77
CA SER A 163 3.50 9.09 1.53
C SER A 163 4.17 7.74 1.25
N ASN A 164 3.57 6.67 1.74
CA ASN A 164 3.76 5.35 1.12
C ASN A 164 3.34 5.37 -0.35
N THR A 165 2.78 6.47 -0.85
CA THR A 165 2.09 6.60 -2.12
C THR A 165 2.68 7.69 -3.01
N GLU A 166 3.29 7.29 -4.11
CA GLU A 166 3.65 8.18 -5.22
C GLU A 166 2.37 8.57 -5.98
N THR A 167 2.18 9.86 -6.30
CA THR A 167 1.15 10.25 -7.28
C THR A 167 1.67 9.91 -8.67
N VAL A 168 1.14 8.83 -9.25
CA VAL A 168 1.51 8.39 -10.61
C VAL A 168 0.84 9.25 -11.66
N LYS A 169 -0.41 9.64 -11.41
CA LYS A 169 -1.22 10.40 -12.37
C LYS A 169 -2.31 11.17 -11.65
N GLU A 170 -2.51 12.42 -12.04
CA GLU A 170 -3.71 13.18 -11.69
C GLU A 170 -4.67 13.19 -12.89
N ILE A 171 -5.95 13.01 -12.60
CA ILE A 171 -7.06 13.07 -13.55
C ILE A 171 -8.01 14.12 -13.01
N SER A 172 -7.96 15.31 -13.60
CA SER A 172 -8.85 16.42 -13.27
C SER A 172 -9.57 16.86 -14.55
N CYS A 173 -10.89 16.73 -14.56
CA CYS A 173 -11.72 17.13 -15.69
C CYS A 173 -13.01 17.73 -15.14
N THR A 174 -13.38 18.93 -15.57
CA THR A 174 -14.65 19.54 -15.21
C THR A 174 -15.24 20.23 -16.42
N GLY A 175 -16.51 20.00 -16.70
CA GLY A 175 -17.22 20.66 -17.78
C GLY A 175 -18.50 19.91 -18.16
N ASP A 176 -19.02 20.26 -19.33
CA ASP A 176 -20.23 19.65 -19.86
C ASP A 176 -19.90 18.39 -20.66
N PHE A 177 -20.71 17.37 -20.44
CA PHE A 177 -20.60 16.08 -21.05
C PHE A 177 -21.87 15.75 -21.80
N VAL A 178 -21.71 15.21 -23.01
CA VAL A 178 -22.82 14.84 -23.89
C VAL A 178 -23.24 13.41 -23.61
N ASP A 179 -24.53 13.18 -23.40
CA ASP A 179 -25.10 11.84 -23.23
C ASP A 179 -25.44 11.21 -24.60
N ILE A 180 -24.74 10.12 -24.92
CA ILE A 180 -24.85 9.39 -26.20
C ILE A 180 -25.52 8.02 -26.04
N ASN A 181 -26.38 7.83 -25.05
CA ASN A 181 -26.96 6.52 -24.71
C ASN A 181 -27.94 5.93 -25.76
N ASN A 182 -28.30 6.65 -26.83
CA ASN A 182 -29.18 6.22 -27.92
C ASN A 182 -28.56 6.51 -29.30
N ASP A 183 -29.29 6.30 -30.40
CA ASP A 183 -28.88 6.71 -31.75
C ASP A 183 -28.43 8.18 -31.74
N TYR A 184 -27.11 8.38 -31.84
CA TYR A 184 -26.46 9.69 -31.81
C TYR A 184 -25.81 9.98 -33.16
N SER A 185 -25.68 11.26 -33.47
CA SER A 185 -24.81 11.74 -34.54
C SER A 185 -24.15 13.06 -34.12
N VAL A 186 -23.03 13.39 -34.75
CA VAL A 186 -22.33 14.67 -34.52
C VAL A 186 -23.27 15.86 -34.80
N ASP A 187 -24.15 15.74 -35.80
CA ASP A 187 -25.10 16.79 -36.18
C ASP A 187 -26.19 17.04 -35.12
N MET A 188 -26.40 16.08 -34.21
CA MET A 188 -27.37 16.19 -33.12
C MET A 188 -26.81 16.85 -31.86
N TYR A 189 -25.55 17.30 -31.84
CA TYR A 189 -24.87 17.84 -30.65
C TYR A 189 -25.74 18.80 -29.80
N GLU A 190 -26.39 19.78 -30.44
CA GLU A 190 -27.24 20.79 -29.76
C GLU A 190 -28.52 20.21 -29.14
N GLN A 191 -28.92 19.01 -29.57
CA GLN A 191 -30.16 18.34 -29.17
C GLN A 191 -29.90 17.23 -28.15
N LEU A 192 -28.64 16.76 -28.05
CA LEU A 192 -28.26 15.72 -27.11
C LEU A 192 -28.30 16.26 -25.68
N PRO A 193 -28.68 15.45 -24.69
CA PRO A 193 -28.64 15.87 -23.29
C PRO A 193 -27.22 16.18 -22.84
N HIS A 194 -27.06 17.28 -22.10
CA HIS A 194 -25.78 17.66 -21.48
C HIS A 194 -25.85 17.50 -19.96
N LYS A 195 -24.74 17.08 -19.37
CA LYS A 195 -24.57 16.95 -17.93
C LYS A 195 -23.26 17.58 -17.50
N THR A 196 -23.31 18.36 -16.43
CA THR A 196 -22.09 18.88 -15.83
C THR A 196 -21.46 17.78 -14.97
N VAL A 197 -20.20 17.46 -15.29
CA VAL A 197 -19.40 16.45 -14.60
C VAL A 197 -18.12 17.08 -14.10
N SER A 198 -17.73 16.72 -12.89
CA SER A 198 -16.42 17.04 -12.34
C SER A 198 -15.76 15.78 -11.81
N VAL A 199 -14.61 15.43 -12.35
CA VAL A 199 -13.74 14.35 -11.88
C VAL A 199 -12.49 14.99 -11.30
N ASN A 200 -12.19 14.67 -10.04
CA ASN A 200 -10.92 14.97 -9.43
C ASN A 200 -10.40 13.70 -8.78
N ALA A 201 -9.46 13.04 -9.45
CA ALA A 201 -8.94 11.75 -9.07
C ALA A 201 -7.42 11.72 -9.17
N LYS A 202 -6.80 10.89 -8.34
CA LYS A 202 -5.38 10.58 -8.39
C LYS A 202 -5.20 9.08 -8.47
N ILE A 203 -4.28 8.65 -9.32
CA ILE A 203 -3.71 7.30 -9.28
C ILE A 203 -2.49 7.36 -8.38
N LEU A 204 -2.56 6.61 -7.29
CA LEU A 204 -1.55 6.53 -6.27
C LEU A 204 -0.89 5.16 -6.34
N ARG A 205 0.43 5.08 -6.16
CA ARG A 205 1.18 3.82 -6.10
C ARG A 205 1.81 3.64 -4.74
N ASN A 206 1.44 2.59 -4.03
CA ASN A 206 2.00 2.32 -2.71
C ASN A 206 3.44 1.77 -2.77
N ILE A 207 4.10 1.63 -1.61
CA ILE A 207 5.46 1.06 -1.46
C ILE A 207 5.62 -0.37 -1.99
N TYR A 208 4.52 -1.10 -2.16
CA TYR A 208 4.51 -2.44 -2.74
C TYR A 208 4.37 -2.42 -4.27
N GLY A 209 4.34 -1.24 -4.89
CA GLY A 209 4.11 -1.06 -6.32
C GLY A 209 2.64 -1.24 -6.74
N ARG A 210 1.71 -1.40 -5.81
CA ARG A 210 0.28 -1.54 -6.11
C ARG A 210 -0.33 -0.16 -6.35
N GLU A 211 -1.01 -0.02 -7.48
CA GLU A 211 -1.74 1.20 -7.85
C GLU A 211 -3.20 1.13 -7.43
N TYR A 212 -3.75 2.26 -7.00
CA TYR A 212 -5.16 2.46 -6.70
C TYR A 212 -5.59 3.90 -7.02
N ALA A 213 -6.89 4.13 -7.11
CA ALA A 213 -7.45 5.46 -7.36
C ALA A 213 -8.07 6.04 -6.08
N ASP A 214 -7.84 7.33 -5.84
CA ASP A 214 -8.53 8.11 -4.80
C ASP A 214 -9.07 9.41 -5.40
N GLY A 215 -10.15 9.92 -4.83
CA GLY A 215 -10.78 11.16 -5.26
C GLY A 215 -12.30 11.10 -5.36
N THR A 216 -12.85 12.05 -6.10
CA THR A 216 -14.29 12.32 -6.18
C THR A 216 -14.78 12.51 -7.61
N LEU A 217 -16.00 12.07 -7.85
CA LEU A 217 -16.79 12.38 -9.04
C LEU A 217 -18.03 13.17 -8.60
N THR A 218 -18.28 14.32 -9.21
CA THR A 218 -19.57 15.00 -9.14
C THR A 218 -20.30 14.81 -10.46
N LEU A 219 -21.53 14.32 -10.40
CA LEU A 219 -22.42 14.15 -11.55
C LEU A 219 -23.79 14.73 -11.19
N ASP A 220 -24.27 15.69 -11.99
CA ASP A 220 -25.53 16.41 -11.76
C ASP A 220 -25.64 16.99 -10.33
N GLY A 221 -24.53 17.52 -9.81
CA GLY A 221 -24.45 18.11 -8.47
C GLY A 221 -24.39 17.11 -7.30
N LYS A 222 -24.42 15.80 -7.58
CA LYS A 222 -24.21 14.76 -6.56
C LYS A 222 -22.77 14.28 -6.56
N GLU A 223 -22.12 14.34 -5.42
CA GLU A 223 -20.77 13.85 -5.20
C GLU A 223 -20.77 12.34 -4.90
N TYR A 224 -19.77 11.67 -5.46
CA TYR A 224 -19.50 10.26 -5.32
C TYR A 224 -18.02 10.04 -5.03
N ARG A 225 -17.70 9.12 -4.12
CA ARG A 225 -16.33 8.75 -3.83
C ARG A 225 -15.85 7.63 -4.74
N ILE A 226 -14.63 7.77 -5.26
CA ILE A 226 -13.97 6.75 -6.05
C ILE A 226 -13.57 5.58 -5.15
N GLN A 227 -13.80 4.35 -5.60
CA GLN A 227 -13.55 3.14 -4.82
C GLN A 227 -12.89 2.00 -5.60
N GLY A 228 -12.85 2.06 -6.93
CA GLY A 228 -12.21 1.03 -7.74
C GLY A 228 -11.29 1.59 -8.82
N PHE A 229 -10.29 0.81 -9.20
CA PHE A 229 -9.27 1.16 -10.18
C PHE A 229 -8.88 -0.08 -11.00
N ASN A 230 -8.70 0.10 -12.30
CA ASN A 230 -8.14 -0.93 -13.19
C ASN A 230 -7.37 -0.28 -14.36
N ARG A 231 -6.26 -0.88 -14.78
CA ARG A 231 -5.58 -0.55 -16.04
C ARG A 231 -5.92 -1.58 -17.09
N ASP A 232 -6.25 -1.11 -18.28
CA ASP A 232 -6.51 -1.95 -19.43
C ASP A 232 -5.66 -1.48 -20.61
N ASN A 233 -5.01 -2.43 -21.27
CA ASN A 233 -4.20 -2.19 -22.47
C ASN A 233 -4.86 -2.79 -23.72
N SER A 234 -6.15 -3.10 -23.65
CA SER A 234 -6.91 -3.60 -24.79
C SER A 234 -6.96 -2.58 -25.94
N PHE A 235 -7.01 -3.07 -27.17
CA PHE A 235 -7.12 -2.25 -28.40
C PHE A 235 -5.95 -1.28 -28.65
N GLY A 236 -4.75 -1.56 -28.09
CA GLY A 236 -3.54 -0.78 -28.35
C GLY A 236 -3.54 0.63 -27.74
N LYS A 237 -4.49 0.91 -26.83
CA LYS A 237 -4.55 2.15 -26.05
C LYS A 237 -4.46 1.81 -24.57
N ASN A 238 -3.65 2.56 -23.82
CA ASN A 238 -3.61 2.45 -22.36
C ASN A 238 -4.81 3.20 -21.79
N ARG A 239 -5.70 2.47 -21.11
CA ARG A 239 -6.92 2.99 -20.48
C ARG A 239 -6.86 2.79 -18.98
N ILE A 240 -7.35 3.80 -18.27
CA ILE A 240 -7.51 3.79 -16.82
C ILE A 240 -9.00 3.82 -16.54
N PHE A 241 -9.49 2.77 -15.91
CA PHE A 241 -10.86 2.68 -15.42
C PHE A 241 -10.88 3.00 -13.94
N ILE A 242 -11.70 3.97 -13.58
CA ILE A 242 -11.98 4.33 -12.19
C ILE A 242 -13.47 4.11 -11.96
N SER A 243 -13.82 3.48 -10.85
CA SER A 243 -15.22 3.18 -10.55
C SER A 243 -15.69 3.71 -9.22
N VAL A 244 -16.97 4.05 -9.20
CA VAL A 244 -17.75 4.42 -8.03
C VAL A 244 -18.71 3.28 -7.75
N ILE A 245 -18.68 2.78 -6.52
CA ILE A 245 -19.67 1.82 -6.03
C ILE A 245 -20.81 2.61 -5.38
N THR A 246 -22.03 2.36 -5.83
CA THR A 246 -23.20 3.18 -5.48
C THR A 246 -24.17 2.46 -4.54
N SER A 247 -23.85 1.23 -4.12
CA SER A 247 -24.59 0.49 -3.09
C SER A 247 -23.71 -0.01 -1.94
N ASP A 248 -24.40 -0.24 -0.84
CA ASP A 248 -24.06 -0.59 0.53
C ASP A 248 -23.32 -1.94 0.73
N GLY A 249 -22.39 -2.24 -0.18
CA GLY A 249 -21.21 -3.06 0.13
C GLY A 249 -21.39 -4.59 0.10
N LYS A 250 -22.51 -5.14 -0.38
CA LYS A 250 -22.71 -6.61 -0.35
C LYS A 250 -22.92 -7.33 -1.69
N ASN A 251 -23.12 -6.66 -2.81
CA ASN A 251 -23.18 -7.27 -4.16
C ASN A 251 -23.14 -6.23 -5.31
N ALA A 252 -22.39 -5.14 -5.12
CA ALA A 252 -22.49 -3.96 -5.96
C ALA A 252 -21.61 -4.07 -7.22
N ALA A 253 -22.22 -4.26 -8.39
CA ALA A 253 -21.56 -3.87 -9.63
C ALA A 253 -21.24 -2.36 -9.56
N PRO A 254 -20.09 -1.89 -10.09
CA PRO A 254 -19.79 -0.46 -10.13
C PRO A 254 -20.94 0.27 -10.83
N GLY A 255 -21.50 1.27 -10.14
CA GLY A 255 -22.66 2.01 -10.64
C GLY A 255 -22.25 3.12 -11.61
N ILE A 256 -21.01 3.60 -11.51
CA ILE A 256 -20.42 4.57 -12.44
C ILE A 256 -18.96 4.19 -12.70
N THR A 257 -18.55 4.21 -13.96
CA THR A 257 -17.18 3.96 -14.41
C THR A 257 -16.70 5.13 -15.26
N ILE A 258 -15.57 5.69 -14.89
CA ILE A 258 -14.84 6.72 -15.63
C ILE A 258 -13.72 6.02 -16.40
N CYS A 259 -13.64 6.24 -17.71
CA CYS A 259 -12.56 5.75 -18.56
C CYS A 259 -11.73 6.94 -19.02
N TYR A 260 -10.47 6.96 -18.61
CA TYR A 260 -9.45 7.87 -19.12
C TYR A 260 -8.56 7.12 -20.11
N THR A 261 -8.37 7.67 -21.30
CA THR A 261 -7.45 7.12 -22.31
C THR A 261 -6.17 7.95 -22.29
N GLU A 262 -5.02 7.31 -22.06
CA GLU A 262 -3.73 8.04 -22.07
C GLU A 262 -3.51 8.72 -23.43
N GLY A 263 -3.25 10.04 -23.39
CA GLY A 263 -3.03 10.86 -24.57
C GLY A 263 -4.27 11.51 -25.17
N SER A 264 -5.47 11.26 -24.60
CA SER A 264 -6.68 12.01 -24.94
C SER A 264 -6.97 13.06 -23.86
N ASP A 265 -7.46 14.22 -24.30
CA ASP A 265 -7.95 15.27 -23.41
C ASP A 265 -9.39 15.00 -22.93
N TYR A 266 -10.03 13.96 -23.47
CA TYR A 266 -11.42 13.59 -23.19
C TYR A 266 -11.52 12.31 -22.38
N ILE A 267 -12.55 12.24 -21.53
CA ILE A 267 -12.88 11.07 -20.73
C ILE A 267 -14.30 10.62 -21.05
N THR A 268 -14.57 9.34 -20.78
CA THR A 268 -15.91 8.77 -20.86
C THR A 268 -16.41 8.45 -19.47
N VAL A 269 -17.65 8.82 -19.15
CA VAL A 269 -18.31 8.41 -17.92
C VAL A 269 -19.51 7.54 -18.26
N ASN A 270 -19.44 6.26 -17.90
CA ASN A 270 -20.55 5.34 -18.00
C ASN A 270 -21.26 5.25 -16.65
N SER A 271 -22.55 5.53 -16.59
CA SER A 271 -23.36 5.28 -15.40
C SER A 271 -24.38 4.19 -15.69
N ARG A 272 -24.52 3.22 -14.78
CA ARG A 272 -25.62 2.26 -14.71
C ARG A 272 -26.28 2.37 -13.34
N LEU A 273 -26.96 3.49 -13.10
CA LEU A 273 -27.75 3.71 -11.90
C LEU A 273 -29.20 3.30 -12.18
N GLN A 274 -29.71 2.29 -11.46
CA GLN A 274 -31.14 1.97 -11.31
C GLN A 274 -31.99 2.20 -12.58
N ASN A 275 -31.66 1.50 -13.68
CA ASN A 275 -32.35 1.50 -14.99
C ASN A 275 -32.11 2.68 -15.95
N ASN A 276 -31.27 3.66 -15.63
CA ASN A 276 -30.75 4.62 -16.61
C ASN A 276 -29.27 4.32 -16.88
N THR A 277 -28.99 3.80 -18.07
CA THR A 277 -27.61 3.80 -18.58
C THR A 277 -27.35 5.18 -19.16
N CYS A 278 -26.20 5.81 -18.88
CA CYS A 278 -25.76 6.97 -19.65
C CYS A 278 -24.31 6.79 -20.07
N TYR A 279 -24.00 7.24 -21.28
CA TYR A 279 -22.66 7.22 -21.85
C TYR A 279 -22.27 8.67 -22.12
N LEU A 280 -21.51 9.24 -21.20
CA LEU A 280 -21.17 10.65 -21.20
C LEU A 280 -19.79 10.84 -21.82
N ILE A 281 -19.67 11.75 -22.78
CA ILE A 281 -18.40 12.12 -23.41
C ILE A 281 -18.09 13.58 -23.10
N GLY A 282 -16.92 13.84 -22.53
CA GLY A 282 -16.53 15.20 -22.17
C GLY A 282 -15.16 15.31 -21.51
N ALA A 283 -14.76 16.50 -21.08
CA ALA A 283 -15.51 17.75 -21.23
C ALA A 283 -15.41 18.27 -22.68
N VAL A 284 -16.54 18.61 -23.30
CA VAL A 284 -16.59 19.19 -24.66
C VAL A 284 -17.38 20.50 -24.61
N LYS A 285 -16.92 21.51 -25.36
CA LYS A 285 -17.54 22.86 -25.36
C LYS A 285 -18.48 23.10 -26.53
N ASP A 286 -18.24 22.43 -27.65
CA ASP A 286 -18.99 22.61 -28.88
C ASP A 286 -19.02 21.33 -29.73
N LYS A 287 -19.78 21.40 -30.83
CA LYS A 287 -19.93 20.30 -31.80
C LYS A 287 -18.59 19.79 -32.35
N ASN A 288 -17.61 20.67 -32.58
CA ASN A 288 -16.32 20.26 -33.15
C ASN A 288 -15.47 19.53 -32.12
N GLU A 289 -15.46 20.00 -30.86
CA GLU A 289 -14.83 19.27 -29.76
C GLU A 289 -15.52 17.93 -29.52
N PHE A 290 -16.86 17.87 -29.62
CA PHE A 290 -17.61 16.61 -29.52
C PHE A 290 -17.25 15.61 -30.63
N GLU A 291 -17.14 16.06 -31.89
CA GLU A 291 -16.67 15.21 -32.99
C GLU A 291 -15.24 14.72 -32.76
N THR A 292 -14.36 15.61 -32.32
CA THR A 292 -12.96 15.28 -32.01
C THR A 292 -12.87 14.24 -30.90
N ALA A 293 -13.63 14.42 -29.82
CA ALA A 293 -13.70 13.46 -28.72
C ALA A 293 -14.20 12.09 -29.20
N LEU A 294 -15.24 12.03 -30.04
CA LEU A 294 -15.73 10.78 -30.61
C LEU A 294 -14.65 10.06 -31.44
N ARG A 295 -13.88 10.78 -32.26
CA ARG A 295 -12.76 10.21 -33.06
C ARG A 295 -11.64 9.70 -32.17
N GLU A 296 -11.17 10.52 -31.22
CA GLU A 296 -10.07 10.17 -30.31
C GLU A 296 -10.41 8.95 -29.45
N LEU A 297 -11.65 8.86 -28.98
CA LEU A 297 -12.15 7.76 -28.17
C LEU A 297 -12.51 6.52 -29.02
N GLY A 298 -12.61 6.67 -30.34
CA GLY A 298 -12.85 5.58 -31.31
C GLY A 298 -14.32 5.20 -31.49
N TYR A 299 -15.24 6.13 -31.25
CA TYR A 299 -16.68 5.97 -31.49
C TYR A 299 -17.07 6.23 -32.95
N ILE A 300 -16.25 6.97 -33.69
CA ILE A 300 -16.36 7.21 -35.13
C ILE A 300 -14.95 7.16 -35.76
N GLU A 301 -14.88 6.85 -37.06
CA GLU A 301 -13.65 6.95 -37.86
C GLU A 301 -13.34 8.39 -38.19
#